data_AF-A0A7H0IQD6-F1
#
_entry.id   AF-A0A7H0IQD6-F1
#
_cell.length_a   1.000
_cell.length_b   1.000
_cell.length_c   1.000
_cell.angle_alpha   90.00
_cell.angle_beta   90.00
_cell.angle_gamma   90.00
#
_symmetry.space_group_name_H-M   'P 1'
#
loop_
_entity.id
_entity.type
_entity.pdbx_description
1 polymer ?
#
loop_
_entity_poly.entity_id
_entity_poly.type
_entity_poly.pdbx_seq_one_letter_code
_entity_poly.pdbx_strand_id
1 'polypeptide(L)'
;MLDADLYLRRVRETIAQHGHAVQYVYGDLYLGLRPLAYTVGLHTRSGCDYELAVTGLEPHTSAFLLTTLADVLTFNDLAPADGLEIDGILPDGLTLHLRPADHPEHLGIIHAVYGTTPPVWQAVVTGSAHNSPFIPLL
;
A
#
# COMPACT_ATOMS: atom_id res chain seq x y z
N MET A 1 10.51 -25.71 -1.79
CA MET A 1 9.78 -25.53 -0.51
C MET A 1 10.54 -24.66 0.50
N LEU A 2 11.87 -24.73 0.60
CA LEU A 2 12.70 -23.86 1.46
C LEU A 2 12.62 -22.33 1.20
N ASP A 3 12.21 -21.92 -0.01
CA ASP A 3 12.30 -20.52 -0.45
C ASP A 3 11.14 -19.65 0.07
N ALA A 4 9.91 -20.17 0.07
CA ALA A 4 8.73 -19.47 0.57
C ALA A 4 8.81 -19.22 2.09
N ASP A 5 9.26 -20.22 2.85
CA ASP A 5 9.40 -20.10 4.30
C ASP A 5 10.48 -19.08 4.68
N LEU A 6 11.61 -19.07 3.96
CA LEU A 6 12.67 -18.08 4.17
C LEU A 6 12.21 -16.67 3.82
N TYR A 7 11.47 -16.52 2.72
CA TYR A 7 10.89 -15.25 2.33
C TYR A 7 9.91 -14.73 3.38
N LEU A 8 8.93 -15.55 3.81
CA LEU A 8 7.96 -15.15 4.85
C LEU A 8 8.66 -14.85 6.18
N ARG A 9 9.74 -15.56 6.50
CA ARG A 9 10.57 -15.24 7.67
C ARG A 9 11.19 -13.84 7.55
N ARG A 10 11.77 -13.47 6.40
CA ARG A 10 12.31 -12.12 6.18
C ARG A 10 11.24 -11.05 6.30
N VAL A 11 10.04 -11.29 5.75
CA VAL A 11 8.90 -10.37 5.90
C VAL A 11 8.56 -10.16 7.38
N ARG A 12 8.47 -11.24 8.17
CA ARG A 12 8.23 -11.13 9.62
C ARG A 12 9.35 -10.39 10.36
N GLU A 13 10.60 -10.61 9.98
CA GLU A 13 11.76 -9.90 10.56
C GLU A 13 11.69 -8.40 10.26
N THR A 14 11.36 -8.00 9.03
CA THR A 14 11.14 -6.59 8.67
C THR A 14 9.98 -5.97 9.44
N ILE A 15 8.85 -6.69 9.57
CA ILE A 15 7.70 -6.21 10.37
C ILE A 15 8.09 -6.03 11.83
N ALA A 16 8.83 -6.96 12.43
CA ALA A 16 9.26 -6.84 13.82
C ALA A 16 10.19 -5.63 14.05
N GLN A 17 11.02 -5.28 13.06
CA GLN A 17 11.96 -4.17 13.14
C GLN A 17 11.32 -2.81 12.86
N HIS A 18 10.42 -2.75 11.88
CA HIS A 18 9.90 -1.49 11.34
C HIS A 18 8.41 -1.30 11.60
N GLY A 19 7.71 -2.27 12.19
CA GLY A 19 6.26 -2.25 12.41
C GLY A 19 5.41 -2.58 11.18
N HIS A 20 5.99 -2.62 9.98
CA HIS A 20 5.38 -3.18 8.77
C HIS A 20 6.49 -3.49 7.75
N ALA A 21 6.17 -4.27 6.72
CA ALA A 21 6.98 -4.43 5.52
C ALA A 21 6.23 -3.87 4.31
N VAL A 22 6.94 -3.41 3.28
CA VAL A 22 6.34 -3.09 1.98
C VAL A 22 6.63 -4.22 1.01
N GLN A 23 5.58 -4.78 0.42
CA GLN A 23 5.68 -5.74 -0.67
C GLN A 23 5.52 -5.04 -2.01
N TYR A 24 6.34 -5.43 -2.97
CA TYR A 24 6.26 -4.97 -4.35
C TYR A 24 6.01 -6.15 -5.27
N VAL A 25 4.98 -6.04 -6.10
CA VAL A 25 4.64 -7.02 -7.13
C VAL A 25 4.87 -6.34 -8.47
N TYR A 26 5.84 -6.87 -9.21
CA TYR A 26 6.12 -6.40 -10.56
C TYR A 26 4.90 -6.62 -11.45
N GLY A 27 4.57 -5.60 -12.22
CA GLY A 27 3.57 -5.70 -13.28
C GLY A 27 4.15 -6.39 -14.51
N ASP A 28 3.25 -6.88 -15.35
CA ASP A 28 3.56 -7.24 -16.73
C ASP A 28 2.83 -6.27 -17.66
N LEU A 29 3.58 -5.28 -18.15
CA LEU A 29 3.04 -4.24 -19.03
C LEU A 29 2.55 -4.80 -20.36
N TYR A 30 3.09 -5.92 -20.84
CA TYR A 30 2.59 -6.58 -22.06
C TYR A 30 1.21 -7.19 -21.87
N LEU A 31 0.89 -7.60 -20.64
CA LEU A 31 -0.43 -8.09 -20.24
C LEU A 31 -1.34 -6.98 -19.67
N GLY A 32 -0.89 -5.72 -19.71
CA GLY A 32 -1.63 -4.58 -19.15
C GLY A 32 -1.66 -4.56 -17.62
N LEU A 33 -0.85 -5.39 -16.94
CA LEU A 33 -0.76 -5.46 -15.49
C LEU A 33 0.24 -4.40 -15.01
N ARG A 34 -0.26 -3.40 -14.27
CA ARG A 34 0.60 -2.40 -13.62
C ARG A 34 1.25 -3.00 -12.37
N PRO A 35 2.47 -2.55 -12.01
CA PRO A 35 3.03 -2.93 -10.73
C PRO A 35 2.14 -2.43 -9.59
N LEU A 36 2.18 -3.13 -8.47
CA LEU A 36 1.51 -2.71 -7.25
C LEU A 36 2.43 -2.91 -6.05
N ALA A 37 2.21 -2.11 -5.02
CA ALA A 37 2.87 -2.25 -3.74
C ALA A 37 1.86 -2.13 -2.62
N TYR A 38 2.12 -2.80 -1.50
CA TYR A 38 1.25 -2.75 -0.34
C TYR A 38 2.01 -2.99 0.96
N THR A 39 1.48 -2.47 2.05
CA THR A 39 2.01 -2.74 3.39
C THR A 39 1.56 -4.12 3.88
N VAL A 40 2.38 -4.73 4.73
CA VAL A 40 2.08 -5.96 5.45
C VAL A 40 2.45 -5.74 6.91
N GLY A 41 1.47 -5.93 7.80
CA GLY A 41 1.61 -5.75 9.24
C GLY A 41 1.28 -4.36 9.75
N LEU A 42 0.93 -3.40 8.88
CA LEU A 42 0.57 -2.05 9.33
C LEU A 42 -0.63 -2.07 10.28
N HIS A 43 -1.62 -2.91 9.98
CA HIS A 43 -2.82 -3.13 10.80
C HIS A 43 -2.56 -3.65 12.22
N THR A 44 -1.31 -3.99 12.56
CA THR A 44 -0.92 -4.41 13.91
C THR A 44 -0.30 -3.29 14.74
N ARG A 45 -0.03 -2.13 14.13
CA ARG A 45 0.42 -0.94 14.85
C ARG A 45 -0.74 -0.35 15.67
N SER A 46 -0.41 0.30 16.79
CA SER A 46 -1.40 1.01 17.60
C SER A 46 -2.10 2.09 16.76
N GLY A 47 -3.43 2.10 16.79
CA GLY A 47 -4.24 3.05 16.02
C GLY A 47 -4.41 2.70 14.53
N CYS A 48 -3.90 1.54 14.08
CA CYS A 48 -4.08 1.05 12.72
C CYS A 48 -4.88 -0.25 12.75
N ASP A 49 -5.92 -0.34 11.93
CA ASP A 49 -6.68 -1.58 11.68
C ASP A 49 -6.77 -1.91 10.17
N TYR A 50 -5.88 -1.31 9.38
CA TYR A 50 -5.86 -1.37 7.92
C TYR A 50 -4.45 -1.54 7.35
N GLU A 51 -4.40 -1.87 6.07
CA GLU A 51 -3.19 -1.83 5.23
C GLU A 51 -3.33 -0.76 4.14
N LEU A 52 -2.22 -0.36 3.54
CA LEU A 52 -2.15 0.62 2.47
C LEU A 52 -1.62 -0.01 1.19
N ALA A 53 -2.12 0.43 0.04
CA ALA A 53 -1.66 -0.02 -1.26
C ALA A 53 -1.47 1.15 -2.24
N VAL A 54 -0.62 0.95 -3.25
CA VAL A 54 -0.45 1.86 -4.39
C VAL A 54 -0.17 1.06 -5.66
N THR A 55 -0.52 1.62 -6.81
CA THR A 55 -0.33 1.00 -8.13
C THR A 55 0.46 1.92 -9.06
N GLY A 56 1.21 1.35 -10.00
CA GLY A 56 1.82 2.07 -11.10
C GLY A 56 3.09 2.85 -10.76
N LEU A 57 3.65 2.66 -9.56
CA LEU A 57 4.89 3.30 -9.12
C LEU A 57 6.06 2.31 -9.11
N GLU A 58 7.27 2.85 -9.21
CA GLU A 58 8.51 2.08 -9.06
C GLU A 58 8.70 1.61 -7.59
N PRO A 59 9.51 0.56 -7.34
CA PRO A 59 9.64 -0.04 -6.01
C PRO A 59 10.01 0.96 -4.90
N HIS A 60 11.03 1.78 -5.13
CA HIS A 60 11.51 2.74 -4.14
C HIS A 60 10.49 3.86 -3.88
N THR A 61 9.86 4.38 -4.93
CA THR A 61 8.82 5.41 -4.81
C THR A 61 7.60 4.87 -4.07
N SER A 62 7.21 3.62 -4.35
CA SER A 62 6.11 2.96 -3.66
C SER A 62 6.38 2.79 -2.17
N ALA A 63 7.57 2.30 -1.81
CA ALA A 63 7.96 2.10 -0.41
C ALA A 63 8.02 3.42 0.35
N PHE A 64 8.60 4.46 -0.26
CA PHE A 64 8.65 5.79 0.33
C PHE A 64 7.23 6.32 0.58
N LEU A 65 6.38 6.31 -0.46
CA LEU A 65 5.01 6.81 -0.38
C LEU A 65 4.19 6.09 0.69
N LEU A 66 4.20 4.76 0.71
CA LEU A 66 3.43 3.97 1.69
C LEU A 66 3.92 4.19 3.12
N THR A 67 5.23 4.31 3.32
CA THR A 67 5.80 4.59 4.65
C THR A 67 5.38 5.99 5.12
N THR A 68 5.55 7.00 4.26
CA THR A 68 5.15 8.38 4.59
C THR A 68 3.65 8.48 4.85
N LEU A 69 2.81 7.82 4.05
CA LEU A 69 1.36 7.82 4.23
C LEU A 69 0.95 7.17 5.56
N ALA A 70 1.54 6.03 5.91
CA ALA A 70 1.31 5.39 7.20
C ALA A 70 1.66 6.31 8.38
N ASP A 71 2.80 7.01 8.28
CA ASP A 71 3.25 7.94 9.33
C ASP A 71 2.34 9.17 9.40
N VAL A 72 1.90 9.72 8.26
CA VAL A 72 0.97 10.86 8.22
C VAL A 72 -0.38 10.52 8.84
N LEU A 73 -0.97 9.36 8.49
CA LEU A 73 -2.25 8.94 9.06
C LEU A 73 -2.14 8.72 10.56
N THR A 74 -1.07 8.06 11.01
CA THR A 74 -0.83 7.79 12.43
C THR A 74 -0.57 9.08 13.22
N PHE A 75 0.29 9.97 12.70
CA PHE A 75 0.67 11.21 13.39
C PHE A 75 -0.50 12.18 13.55
N ASN A 76 -1.40 12.21 12.57
CA ASN A 76 -2.58 13.09 12.59
C ASN A 76 -3.84 12.41 13.17
N ASP A 77 -3.73 11.18 13.68
CA ASP A 77 -4.86 10.39 14.19
C ASP A 77 -6.02 10.28 13.18
N LEU A 78 -5.67 10.07 11.90
CA LEU A 78 -6.62 9.97 10.80
C LEU A 78 -6.94 8.52 10.47
N ALA A 79 -8.22 8.18 10.49
CA ALA A 79 -8.73 6.94 9.93
C ALA A 79 -8.89 7.09 8.40
N PRO A 80 -8.44 6.11 7.60
CA PRO A 80 -8.71 6.09 6.17
C PRO A 80 -10.21 6.14 5.88
N ALA A 81 -10.57 6.92 4.86
CA ALA A 81 -11.94 7.06 4.39
C ALA A 81 -11.95 7.20 2.87
N ASP A 82 -13.06 6.82 2.23
CA ASP A 82 -13.20 6.94 0.78
C ASP A 82 -13.24 8.42 0.39
N GLY A 83 -12.37 8.81 -0.54
CA GLY A 83 -12.15 10.18 -0.94
C GLY A 83 -11.31 11.02 0.03
N LEU A 84 -10.77 10.44 1.11
CA LEU A 84 -9.89 11.19 2.03
C LEU A 84 -8.68 11.73 1.28
N GLU A 85 -8.58 13.06 1.24
CA GLU A 85 -7.47 13.79 0.63
C GLU A 85 -6.29 13.88 1.60
N ILE A 86 -5.10 13.60 1.08
CA ILE A 86 -3.83 13.72 1.79
C ILE A 86 -2.93 14.64 1.00
N ASP A 87 -2.70 15.83 1.55
CA ASP A 87 -1.86 16.87 0.98
C ASP A 87 -0.43 16.83 1.55
N GLY A 88 0.50 17.50 0.87
CA GLY A 88 1.87 17.73 1.37
C GLY A 88 2.81 16.52 1.31
N ILE A 89 2.35 15.37 0.81
CA ILE A 89 3.21 14.20 0.53
C ILE A 89 3.78 14.26 -0.90
N LEU A 90 3.01 14.81 -1.85
CA LEU A 90 3.39 14.91 -3.25
C LEU A 90 3.83 16.35 -3.61
N PRO A 91 4.54 16.53 -4.74
CA PRO A 91 4.81 17.85 -5.30
C PRO A 91 3.53 18.66 -5.53
N ASP A 92 3.66 19.99 -5.50
CA ASP A 92 2.56 20.94 -5.70
C ASP A 92 1.71 20.61 -6.94
N GLY A 93 0.39 20.64 -6.78
CA GLY A 93 -0.58 20.37 -7.83
C GLY A 93 -0.96 18.89 -8.02
N LEU A 94 -0.43 18.01 -7.16
CA LEU A 94 -0.87 16.62 -7.03
C LEU A 94 -1.46 16.38 -5.65
N THR A 95 -2.57 15.64 -5.60
CA THR A 95 -3.25 15.25 -4.36
C THR A 95 -3.38 13.74 -4.32
N LEU A 96 -3.20 13.15 -3.13
CA LEU A 96 -3.50 11.75 -2.89
C LEU A 96 -4.92 11.63 -2.36
N HIS A 97 -5.68 10.68 -2.88
CA HIS A 97 -6.95 10.27 -2.30
C HIS A 97 -6.85 8.82 -1.87
N LEU A 98 -7.50 8.48 -0.77
CA LEU A 98 -7.71 7.10 -0.36
C LEU A 98 -9.04 6.60 -0.90
N ARG A 99 -9.06 5.33 -1.27
CA ARG A 99 -10.28 4.56 -1.55
C ARG A 99 -10.10 3.13 -1.04
N PRO A 100 -11.18 2.40 -0.76
CA PRO A 100 -11.08 0.97 -0.52
C PRO A 100 -10.44 0.27 -1.74
N ALA A 101 -9.56 -0.69 -1.49
CA ALA A 101 -9.11 -1.61 -2.52
C ALA A 101 -10.24 -2.59 -2.87
N ASP A 102 -10.42 -2.89 -4.16
CA ASP A 102 -11.56 -3.69 -4.61
C ASP A 102 -11.39 -5.17 -4.24
N HIS A 103 -10.17 -5.70 -4.36
CA HIS A 103 -9.85 -7.11 -4.11
C HIS A 103 -8.61 -7.28 -3.22
N PRO A 104 -8.69 -6.93 -1.93
CA PRO A 104 -7.58 -7.05 -0.98
C PRO A 104 -7.09 -8.51 -0.81
N GLU A 105 -7.93 -9.50 -1.07
CA GLU A 105 -7.58 -10.92 -1.04
C GLU A 105 -6.48 -11.31 -2.04
N HIS A 106 -6.29 -10.54 -3.12
CA HIS A 106 -5.20 -10.74 -4.07
C HIS A 106 -3.82 -10.38 -3.48
N LEU A 107 -3.78 -9.67 -2.35
CA LEU A 107 -2.55 -9.29 -1.64
C LEU A 107 -2.09 -10.39 -0.68
N GLY A 108 -1.80 -11.57 -1.26
CA GLY A 108 -1.69 -12.84 -0.54
C GLY A 108 -0.61 -12.91 0.55
N ILE A 109 0.41 -12.03 0.54
CA ILE A 109 1.43 -12.03 1.60
C ILE A 109 0.84 -11.62 2.95
N ILE A 110 -0.19 -10.78 2.98
CA ILE A 110 -0.87 -10.40 4.23
C ILE A 110 -1.49 -11.66 4.87
N HIS A 111 -2.28 -12.40 4.10
CA HIS A 111 -2.88 -13.64 4.55
C HIS A 111 -1.84 -14.71 4.90
N ALA A 112 -0.76 -14.84 4.13
CA ALA A 112 0.29 -15.82 4.41
C ALA A 112 1.02 -15.53 5.74
N VAL A 113 1.12 -14.26 6.17
CA VAL A 113 1.75 -13.89 7.44
C VAL A 113 0.78 -14.00 8.61
N TYR A 114 -0.47 -13.56 8.44
CA TYR A 114 -1.42 -13.36 9.54
C TYR A 114 -2.64 -14.30 9.55
N GLY A 115 -2.89 -15.06 8.49
CA GLY A 115 -4.08 -15.90 8.33
C GLY A 115 -5.38 -15.12 8.08
N THR A 116 -5.29 -13.81 7.91
CA THR A 116 -6.42 -12.91 7.59
C THR A 116 -5.94 -11.78 6.69
N THR A 117 -6.88 -11.07 6.07
CA THR A 117 -6.61 -9.86 5.30
C THR A 117 -7.50 -8.74 5.87
N PRO A 118 -6.93 -7.72 6.53
CA PRO A 118 -7.67 -6.54 7.01
C PRO A 118 -8.13 -5.67 5.82
N PRO A 119 -8.94 -4.63 6.06
CA PRO A 119 -9.23 -3.62 5.06
C PRO A 119 -7.94 -3.04 4.46
N VAL A 120 -7.92 -2.87 3.14
CA VAL A 120 -6.80 -2.25 2.42
C VAL A 120 -7.29 -0.97 1.77
N TRP A 121 -6.56 0.11 1.95
CA TRP A 121 -6.84 1.40 1.33
C TRP A 121 -5.81 1.72 0.25
N GLN A 122 -6.29 1.93 -0.96
CA GLN A 122 -5.46 2.30 -2.09
C GLN A 122 -5.27 3.82 -2.13
N ALA A 123 -4.02 4.23 -2.15
CA ALA A 123 -3.60 5.59 -2.46
C ALA A 123 -3.64 5.82 -3.98
N VAL A 124 -4.42 6.81 -4.40
CA VAL A 124 -4.60 7.21 -5.80
C VAL A 124 -4.15 8.65 -5.97
N VAL A 125 -3.27 8.92 -6.92
CA VAL A 125 -2.82 10.29 -7.22
C VAL A 125 -3.75 10.92 -8.25
N THR A 126 -4.23 12.12 -7.97
CA THR A 126 -4.95 12.99 -8.91
C THR A 126 -4.16 14.28 -9.12
N GLY A 127 -4.38 14.97 -10.24
CA GLY A 127 -3.68 16.21 -10.56
C GLY A 127 -4.43 17.09 -11.57
N SER A 128 -4.10 18.38 -11.58
CA SER A 128 -4.80 19.44 -12.35
C SER A 128 -4.52 19.48 -13.86
N ALA A 129 -3.92 18.45 -14.45
CA ALA A 129 -3.67 18.36 -15.89
C ALA A 129 -4.38 17.13 -16.48
N HIS A 130 -5.09 17.34 -17.60
CA HIS A 130 -5.85 16.33 -18.34
C HIS A 130 -5.21 14.92 -18.35
N ASN A 131 -6.00 13.94 -17.90
CA ASN A 131 -5.86 12.49 -18.11
C ASN A 131 -4.55 11.79 -17.65
N SER A 132 -4.63 11.17 -16.47
CA SER A 132 -4.66 9.70 -16.43
C SER A 132 -5.33 9.23 -15.14
N PRO A 133 -6.49 8.55 -15.21
CA PRO A 133 -7.03 7.87 -14.05
C PRO A 133 -6.13 6.68 -13.74
N PHE A 134 -5.61 6.61 -12.52
CA PHE A 134 -5.19 5.31 -11.98
C PHE A 134 -6.38 4.36 -12.10
N ILE A 135 -6.17 3.23 -12.75
CA ILE A 135 -7.18 2.19 -12.85
C ILE A 135 -7.19 1.45 -11.50
N PRO A 136 -8.37 1.18 -10.91
CA PRO A 136 -8.50 0.43 -9.68
C PRO A 136 -7.67 -0.86 -9.65
N LEU A 137 -7.27 -1.28 -8.45
CA LEU A 137 -6.80 -2.65 -8.21
C LEU A 137 -7.90 -3.61 -8.69
N LEU A 138 -7.53 -4.48 -9.64
CA LEU A 138 -8.35 -5.62 -10.09
C LEU A 138 -8.71 -6.57 -8.97
#